data_AF-A0AAD9CZQ2-F1
#
_entry.id   AF-A0AAD9CZQ2-F1
#
_cell.length_a   1.000
_cell.length_b   1.000
_cell.length_c   1.000
_cell.angle_alpha   90.00
_cell.angle_beta   90.00
_cell.angle_gamma   90.00
#
_symmetry.space_group_name_H-M   'P 1'
#
loop_
_entity.id
_entity.type
_entity.pdbx_description
1 polymer ?
#
loop_
_entity_poly.entity_id
_entity_poly.type
_entity_poly.pdbx_seq_one_letter_code
_entity_poly.pdbx_strand_id
1 'polypeptide(L)'
;AYYYISSAFGFSLFAVASIFYRFTGSIMNPSVGLALVLIGAIRPVRFIMTATAQMVGAIVAAAILDALTPGPLNVGVSLGAGTSRTQGLFIEMFTTATLVMSVLMLAAEKHLLTPFAPLGFGFTLMIVMLWSTPFTGGAVNTARAFGPAVIEGFSDYHWIYWLGPTLGALLATALYYFLKAVHYWYVHQPSFVGKTITAGRSTRTKTRRITEMAPCCE
;
A
#
# COMPACT_ATOMS: atom_id res chain seq x y z
N ALA A 1 -4.84 2.60 -23.65
CA ALA A 1 -5.36 3.35 -22.49
C ALA A 1 -4.93 2.73 -21.15
N TYR A 2 -5.25 1.47 -20.85
CA TYR A 2 -4.99 0.89 -19.52
C TYR A 2 -3.53 0.83 -19.08
N TYR A 3 -2.59 0.54 -19.99
CA TYR A 3 -1.14 0.62 -19.70
C TYR A 3 -0.72 2.03 -19.25
N TYR A 4 -1.16 3.06 -19.98
CA TYR A 4 -0.87 4.45 -19.64
C TYR A 4 -1.41 4.82 -18.25
N ILE A 5 -2.69 4.53 -17.98
CA ILE A 5 -3.33 4.80 -16.68
C ILE A 5 -2.55 4.10 -15.56
N SER A 6 -2.28 2.81 -15.72
CA SER A 6 -1.65 1.99 -14.68
C SER A 6 -0.22 2.43 -14.40
N SER A 7 0.56 2.74 -15.44
CA SER A 7 1.91 3.29 -15.29
C SER A 7 1.87 4.68 -14.65
N ALA A 8 0.92 5.55 -15.01
CA ALA A 8 0.78 6.87 -14.40
C ALA A 8 0.49 6.77 -12.90
N PHE A 9 -0.45 5.93 -12.47
CA PHE A 9 -0.74 5.69 -11.05
C PHE A 9 0.45 5.07 -10.30
N GLY A 10 1.07 4.03 -10.87
CA GLY A 10 2.20 3.36 -10.24
C GLY A 10 3.43 4.24 -10.08
N PHE A 11 3.86 4.92 -11.15
CA PHE A 11 5.03 5.79 -11.11
C PHE A 11 4.78 7.07 -10.31
N SER A 12 3.56 7.64 -10.35
CA SER A 12 3.24 8.78 -9.49
C SER A 12 3.27 8.41 -8.01
N LEU A 13 2.73 7.24 -7.62
CA LEU A 13 2.85 6.75 -6.25
C LEU A 13 4.31 6.50 -5.88
N PHE A 14 5.12 5.88 -6.74
CA PHE A 14 6.54 5.69 -6.48
C PHE A 14 7.26 7.05 -6.24
N ALA A 15 7.04 8.03 -7.12
CA ALA A 15 7.68 9.33 -7.02
C ALA A 15 7.27 10.09 -5.76
N VAL A 16 5.95 10.25 -5.54
CA VAL A 16 5.40 10.96 -4.38
C VAL A 16 5.76 10.23 -3.10
N ALA A 17 5.68 8.91 -3.08
CA ALA A 17 6.04 8.13 -1.91
C ALA A 17 7.52 8.33 -1.57
N SER A 18 8.42 8.30 -2.55
CA SER A 18 9.86 8.52 -2.36
C SER A 18 10.18 9.91 -1.78
N ILE A 19 9.45 10.94 -2.21
CA ILE A 19 9.62 12.32 -1.71
C ILE A 19 9.19 12.43 -0.24
N PHE A 20 8.01 11.93 0.10
CA PHE A 20 7.41 12.14 1.43
C PHE A 20 7.65 10.99 2.42
N TYR A 21 8.40 9.94 2.03
CA TYR A 21 8.52 8.70 2.82
C TYR A 21 9.06 8.98 4.22
N ARG A 22 10.09 9.83 4.33
CA ARG A 22 10.71 10.18 5.62
C ARG A 22 9.89 11.18 6.44
N PHE A 23 8.93 11.87 5.82
CA PHE A 23 8.12 12.88 6.50
C PHE A 23 6.85 12.27 7.10
N THR A 24 6.02 11.65 6.27
CA THR A 24 4.70 11.12 6.70
C THR A 24 4.61 9.60 6.61
N GLY A 25 5.64 8.91 6.12
CA GLY A 25 5.54 7.51 5.70
C GLY A 25 4.81 7.33 4.36
N SER A 26 4.37 8.43 3.73
CA SER A 26 3.64 8.44 2.46
C SER A 26 2.42 7.51 2.43
N ILE A 27 1.57 7.59 3.48
CA ILE A 27 0.37 6.73 3.63
C ILE A 27 -0.53 6.83 2.38
N MET A 28 -0.80 8.05 1.91
CA MET A 28 -1.49 8.41 0.65
C MET A 28 -2.79 7.66 0.30
N ASN A 29 -3.36 6.89 1.23
CA ASN A 29 -4.57 6.09 1.06
C ASN A 29 -5.21 5.83 2.44
N PRO A 30 -6.49 6.19 2.66
CA PRO A 30 -7.14 5.95 3.95
C PRO A 30 -7.19 4.47 4.33
N SER A 31 -7.31 3.55 3.37
CA SER A 31 -7.31 2.10 3.65
C SER A 31 -5.94 1.59 4.11
N VAL A 32 -4.85 2.14 3.57
CA VAL A 32 -3.49 1.88 4.07
C VAL A 32 -3.33 2.43 5.48
N GLY A 33 -3.83 3.65 5.72
CA GLY A 33 -3.83 4.28 7.05
C GLY A 33 -4.57 3.42 8.08
N LEU A 34 -5.73 2.88 7.72
CA LEU A 34 -6.51 1.99 8.58
C LEU A 34 -5.71 0.74 8.96
N ALA A 35 -5.10 0.05 7.99
CA ALA A 35 -4.28 -1.13 8.26
C ALA A 35 -3.09 -0.81 9.19
N LEU A 36 -2.42 0.34 8.98
CA LEU A 36 -1.33 0.80 9.83
C LEU A 36 -1.79 1.12 11.26
N VAL A 37 -3.03 1.58 11.47
CA VAL A 37 -3.61 1.73 12.81
C VAL A 37 -3.85 0.37 13.44
N LEU A 38 -4.44 -0.56 12.69
CA LEU A 38 -4.78 -1.88 13.21
C LEU A 38 -3.55 -2.66 13.66
N ILE A 39 -2.43 -2.54 12.94
CA ILE A 39 -1.15 -3.15 13.35
C ILE A 39 -0.37 -2.34 14.40
N GLY A 40 -0.91 -1.21 14.87
CA GLY A 40 -0.26 -0.34 15.85
C GLY A 40 0.92 0.49 15.34
N ALA A 41 1.15 0.54 14.02
CA ALA A 41 2.24 1.31 13.42
C ALA A 41 1.99 2.82 13.43
N ILE A 42 0.73 3.26 13.44
CA ILE A 42 0.36 4.67 13.62
C ILE A 42 -0.77 4.83 14.63
N ARG A 43 -0.79 5.97 15.34
CA ARG A 43 -1.86 6.29 16.30
C ARG A 43 -3.17 6.67 15.58
N PRO A 44 -4.35 6.36 16.13
CA PRO A 44 -5.64 6.71 15.54
C PRO A 44 -5.81 8.21 15.22
N VAL A 45 -5.30 9.09 16.08
CA VAL A 45 -5.33 10.55 15.84
C VAL A 45 -4.58 10.94 14.56
N ARG A 46 -3.39 10.36 14.34
CA ARG A 46 -2.61 10.59 13.12
C ARG A 46 -3.36 10.06 11.90
N PHE A 47 -4.00 8.91 12.03
CA PHE A 47 -4.84 8.36 10.95
C PHE A 47 -5.95 9.32 10.57
N ILE A 48 -6.75 9.81 11.52
CA ILE A 48 -7.84 10.75 11.23
C ILE A 48 -7.31 11.99 10.52
N MET A 49 -6.26 12.63 11.05
CA MET A 49 -5.68 13.83 10.44
C MET A 49 -5.18 13.57 9.00
N THR A 50 -4.47 12.46 8.79
CA THR A 50 -3.93 12.12 7.46
C THR A 50 -5.02 11.68 6.49
N ALA A 51 -6.06 10.96 6.95
CA ALA A 51 -7.20 10.58 6.13
C ALA A 51 -7.96 11.83 5.68
N THR A 52 -8.28 12.75 6.58
CA THR A 52 -8.93 14.03 6.22
C THR A 52 -8.08 14.82 5.21
N ALA A 53 -6.77 14.92 5.44
CA ALA A 53 -5.87 15.60 4.50
C ALA A 53 -5.84 14.92 3.12
N GLN A 54 -5.88 13.59 3.07
CA GLN A 54 -5.95 12.82 1.82
C GLN A 54 -7.27 13.06 1.08
N MET A 55 -8.40 13.10 1.79
CA MET A 55 -9.71 13.39 1.19
C MET A 55 -9.75 14.80 0.60
N VAL A 56 -9.30 15.81 1.37
CA VAL A 56 -9.24 17.21 0.90
C VAL A 56 -8.27 17.34 -0.28
N GLY A 57 -7.09 16.74 -0.19
CA GLY A 57 -6.10 16.75 -1.25
C GLY A 57 -6.62 16.11 -2.54
N ALA A 58 -7.40 15.04 -2.45
CA ALA A 58 -7.99 14.39 -3.62
C ALA A 58 -9.06 15.28 -4.30
N ILE A 59 -9.90 15.99 -3.53
CA ILE A 59 -10.84 16.96 -4.08
C ILE A 59 -10.08 18.07 -4.81
N VAL A 60 -9.06 18.66 -4.15
CA VAL A 60 -8.26 19.75 -4.72
C VAL A 60 -7.54 19.30 -5.99
N ALA A 61 -6.95 18.11 -6.00
CA ALA A 61 -6.29 17.57 -7.19
C ALA A 61 -7.27 17.37 -8.35
N ALA A 62 -8.47 16.85 -8.08
CA ALA A 62 -9.49 16.67 -9.11
C ALA A 62 -9.99 18.02 -9.66
N ALA A 63 -10.17 19.04 -8.81
CA ALA A 63 -10.60 20.38 -9.21
C ALA A 63 -9.54 21.10 -10.06
N ILE A 64 -8.27 20.92 -9.72
CA ILE A 64 -7.15 21.44 -10.53
C ILE A 64 -7.16 20.78 -11.91
N LEU A 65 -7.37 19.46 -11.99
CA LEU A 65 -7.41 18.77 -13.29
C LEU A 65 -8.60 19.22 -14.15
N ASP A 66 -9.78 19.37 -13.55
CA ASP A 66 -10.98 19.86 -14.23
C ASP A 66 -10.78 21.27 -14.80
N ALA A 67 -10.11 22.15 -14.05
CA ALA A 67 -9.80 23.51 -14.49
C ALA A 67 -8.70 23.58 -15.58
N LEU A 68 -7.73 22.67 -15.56
CA LEU A 68 -6.54 22.73 -16.43
C LEU A 68 -6.67 21.90 -17.71
N THR A 69 -7.57 20.92 -17.76
CA THR A 69 -7.70 20.03 -18.91
C THR A 69 -8.98 20.31 -19.70
N PRO A 70 -8.93 20.30 -21.04
CA PRO A 70 -10.12 20.55 -21.85
C PRO A 70 -11.06 19.34 -21.85
N GLY A 71 -12.36 19.61 -21.87
CA GLY A 71 -13.40 18.58 -21.92
C GLY A 71 -13.87 18.14 -20.52
N PRO A 72 -14.74 17.12 -20.44
CA PRO A 72 -15.20 16.61 -19.17
C PRO A 72 -14.06 15.94 -18.41
N LEU A 73 -14.06 16.09 -17.09
CA LEU A 73 -13.18 15.33 -16.22
C LEU A 73 -13.35 13.82 -16.49
N ASN A 74 -12.23 13.13 -16.67
CA ASN A 74 -12.20 11.70 -17.02
C ASN A 74 -11.16 10.96 -16.17
N VAL A 75 -11.18 11.25 -14.86
CA VAL A 75 -10.31 10.62 -13.87
C VAL A 75 -11.08 9.89 -12.78
N GLY A 76 -12.42 9.91 -12.84
CA GLY A 76 -13.30 9.20 -11.92
C GLY A 76 -13.16 7.67 -11.99
N VAL A 77 -14.00 7.00 -11.20
CA VAL A 77 -14.08 5.54 -11.13
C VAL A 77 -15.49 5.10 -11.48
N SER A 78 -15.62 4.04 -12.27
CA SER A 78 -16.90 3.53 -12.73
C SER A 78 -16.84 2.04 -12.99
N LEU A 79 -17.96 1.34 -12.79
CA LEU A 79 -18.08 -0.05 -13.23
C LEU A 79 -18.07 -0.11 -14.76
N GLY A 80 -17.27 -1.04 -15.29
CA GLY A 80 -17.09 -1.29 -16.72
C GLY A 80 -17.24 -2.76 -17.08
N ALA A 81 -17.19 -3.07 -18.37
CA ALA A 81 -17.15 -4.45 -18.89
C ALA A 81 -18.28 -5.38 -18.37
N GLY A 82 -19.47 -4.84 -18.07
CA GLY A 82 -20.60 -5.61 -17.54
C GLY A 82 -20.42 -6.07 -16.08
N THR A 83 -19.46 -5.50 -15.36
CA THR A 83 -19.17 -5.83 -13.96
C THR A 83 -20.33 -5.44 -13.05
N SER A 84 -20.85 -6.42 -12.30
CA SER A 84 -21.87 -6.18 -11.27
C SER A 84 -21.30 -5.43 -10.07
N ARG A 85 -22.16 -4.79 -9.27
CA ARG A 85 -21.75 -4.11 -8.02
C ARG A 85 -21.00 -5.04 -7.06
N THR A 86 -21.45 -6.28 -6.95
CA THR A 86 -20.83 -7.30 -6.10
C THR A 86 -19.44 -7.69 -6.62
N GLN A 87 -19.29 -7.91 -7.93
CA GLN A 87 -17.98 -8.17 -8.53
C GLN A 87 -17.03 -6.98 -8.31
N GLY A 88 -17.52 -5.75 -8.54
CA GLY A 88 -16.73 -4.54 -8.31
C GLY A 88 -16.26 -4.39 -6.87
N LEU A 89 -17.13 -4.68 -5.89
CA LEU A 89 -16.80 -4.68 -4.48
C LEU A 89 -15.62 -5.64 -4.16
N PHE A 90 -15.69 -6.89 -4.64
CA PHE A 90 -14.63 -7.87 -4.40
C PHE A 90 -13.34 -7.56 -5.17
N ILE A 91 -13.44 -7.01 -6.38
CA ILE A 91 -12.28 -6.52 -7.14
C ILE A 91 -11.55 -5.44 -6.33
N GLU A 92 -12.27 -4.43 -5.83
CA GLU A 92 -11.70 -3.36 -5.00
C GLU A 92 -11.14 -3.90 -3.67
N MET A 93 -11.79 -4.90 -3.07
CA MET A 93 -11.28 -5.59 -1.88
C MET A 93 -9.93 -6.28 -2.12
N PHE A 94 -9.81 -7.15 -3.12
CA PHE A 94 -8.57 -7.92 -3.35
C PHE A 94 -7.42 -7.05 -3.86
N THR A 95 -7.72 -6.08 -4.73
CA THR A 95 -6.71 -5.14 -5.23
C THR A 95 -6.17 -4.24 -4.13
N THR A 96 -7.06 -3.73 -3.25
CA THR A 96 -6.63 -2.97 -2.07
C THR A 96 -5.86 -3.84 -1.09
N ALA A 97 -6.30 -5.09 -0.85
CA ALA A 97 -5.56 -6.02 0.01
C ALA A 97 -4.12 -6.25 -0.50
N THR A 98 -3.92 -6.33 -1.81
CA THR A 98 -2.59 -6.51 -2.41
C THR A 98 -1.71 -5.27 -2.18
N LEU A 99 -2.26 -4.07 -2.38
CA LEU A 99 -1.54 -2.82 -2.08
C LEU A 99 -1.22 -2.70 -0.59
N VAL A 100 -2.17 -2.98 0.29
CA VAL A 100 -1.96 -2.91 1.74
C VAL A 100 -0.93 -3.94 2.18
N MET A 101 -0.97 -5.18 1.66
CA MET A 101 0.05 -6.18 1.97
C MET A 101 1.45 -5.76 1.56
N SER A 102 1.62 -5.07 0.42
CA SER A 102 2.94 -4.56 0.04
C SER A 102 3.43 -3.48 1.02
N VAL A 103 2.54 -2.63 1.53
CA VAL A 103 2.89 -1.66 2.59
C VAL A 103 3.28 -2.34 3.89
N LEU A 104 2.50 -3.32 4.35
CA LEU A 104 2.79 -4.03 5.60
C LEU A 104 4.14 -4.78 5.51
N MET A 105 4.37 -5.50 4.42
CA MET A 105 5.57 -6.32 4.28
C MET A 105 6.84 -5.52 3.93
N LEU A 106 6.73 -4.42 3.17
CA LEU A 106 7.91 -3.66 2.72
C LEU A 106 8.24 -2.45 3.62
N ALA A 107 7.25 -1.86 4.28
CA ALA A 107 7.45 -0.67 5.13
C ALA A 107 7.28 -0.92 6.62
N ALA A 108 6.20 -1.59 7.04
CA ALA A 108 5.98 -1.84 8.46
C ALA A 108 7.05 -2.80 8.98
N GLU A 109 7.28 -3.88 8.23
CA GLU A 109 8.34 -4.83 8.49
C GLU A 109 9.71 -4.29 8.14
N LYS A 110 10.64 -4.39 9.09
CA LYS A 110 11.98 -3.84 8.98
C LYS A 110 12.93 -4.89 8.43
N HIS A 111 13.49 -4.60 7.26
CA HIS A 111 14.48 -5.42 6.58
C HIS A 111 15.36 -4.54 5.69
N LEU A 112 16.37 -5.14 5.05
CA LEU A 112 17.35 -4.42 4.23
C LEU A 112 16.74 -3.63 3.06
N LEU A 113 15.56 -4.03 2.59
CA LEU A 113 14.88 -3.39 1.46
C LEU A 113 13.82 -2.35 1.88
N THR A 114 13.59 -2.13 3.18
CA THR A 114 12.64 -1.11 3.67
C THR A 114 12.89 0.31 3.13
N PRO A 115 14.14 0.76 2.88
CA PRO A 115 14.38 2.04 2.21
C PRO A 115 13.85 2.11 0.76
N PHE A 116 13.70 0.95 0.11
CA PHE A 116 13.18 0.81 -1.25
C PHE A 116 11.66 0.53 -1.29
N ALA A 117 10.97 0.55 -0.15
CA ALA A 117 9.53 0.27 -0.08
C ALA A 117 8.67 1.12 -1.04
N PRO A 118 8.95 2.44 -1.27
CA PRO A 118 8.23 3.24 -2.26
C PRO A 118 8.20 2.62 -3.66
N LEU A 119 9.29 1.98 -4.09
CA LEU A 119 9.37 1.30 -5.39
C LEU A 119 8.39 0.13 -5.46
N GLY A 120 8.32 -0.65 -4.39
CA GLY A 120 7.37 -1.74 -4.25
C GLY A 120 5.92 -1.26 -4.29
N PHE A 121 5.58 -0.17 -3.58
CA PHE A 121 4.22 0.37 -3.59
C PHE A 121 3.79 0.80 -5.00
N GLY A 122 4.67 1.49 -5.72
CA GLY A 122 4.40 1.94 -7.08
C GLY A 122 4.16 0.77 -8.04
N PHE A 123 5.03 -0.24 -8.02
CA PHE A 123 4.83 -1.43 -8.86
C PHE A 123 3.61 -2.25 -8.47
N THR A 124 3.33 -2.39 -7.16
CA THR A 124 2.09 -3.05 -6.72
C THR A 124 0.87 -2.30 -7.22
N LEU A 125 0.82 -0.97 -7.07
CA LEU A 125 -0.29 -0.16 -7.58
C LEU A 125 -0.42 -0.29 -9.10
N MET A 126 0.68 -0.24 -9.84
CA MET A 126 0.67 -0.43 -11.30
C MET A 126 0.03 -1.77 -11.70
N ILE A 127 0.42 -2.87 -11.05
CA ILE A 127 -0.08 -4.21 -11.38
C ILE A 127 -1.57 -4.33 -11.07
N VAL A 128 -2.01 -3.89 -9.89
CA VAL A 128 -3.43 -3.98 -9.53
C VAL A 128 -4.29 -3.09 -10.43
N MET A 129 -3.81 -1.90 -10.79
CA MET A 129 -4.48 -1.00 -11.74
C MET A 129 -4.57 -1.61 -13.13
N LEU A 130 -3.50 -2.25 -13.61
CA LEU A 130 -3.47 -2.85 -14.94
C LEU A 130 -4.57 -3.89 -15.12
N TRP A 131 -4.88 -4.61 -14.04
CA TRP A 131 -5.94 -5.60 -14.03
C TRP A 131 -7.33 -5.00 -13.72
N SER A 132 -7.46 -4.11 -12.74
CA SER A 132 -8.77 -3.67 -12.22
C SER A 132 -9.42 -2.52 -12.99
N THR A 133 -8.63 -1.67 -13.66
CA THR A 133 -9.14 -0.49 -14.39
C THR A 133 -10.32 -0.80 -15.32
N PRO A 134 -10.30 -1.83 -16.20
CA PRO A 134 -11.42 -2.10 -17.10
C PRO A 134 -12.73 -2.51 -16.39
N PHE A 135 -12.65 -2.96 -15.13
CA PHE A 135 -13.81 -3.48 -14.40
C PHE A 135 -14.40 -2.46 -13.42
N THR A 136 -13.56 -1.71 -12.70
CA THR A 136 -14.00 -0.79 -11.64
C THR A 136 -13.46 0.63 -11.78
N GLY A 137 -12.62 0.90 -12.78
CA GLY A 137 -11.84 2.15 -12.88
C GLY A 137 -10.60 2.18 -11.98
N GLY A 138 -10.37 1.12 -11.18
CA GLY A 138 -9.22 0.97 -10.31
C GLY A 138 -9.14 2.07 -9.25
N ALA A 139 -10.01 2.01 -8.24
CA ALA A 139 -9.90 2.95 -7.14
C ALA A 139 -8.71 2.57 -6.23
N VAL A 140 -8.76 1.37 -5.63
CA VAL A 140 -7.78 0.84 -4.65
C VAL A 140 -7.61 1.73 -3.40
N ASN A 141 -8.29 2.88 -3.38
CA ASN A 141 -8.06 4.02 -2.51
C ASN A 141 -9.33 4.87 -2.46
N THR A 142 -9.90 4.97 -1.26
CA THR A 142 -11.14 5.73 -1.01
C THR A 142 -11.01 7.21 -1.33
N ALA A 143 -9.88 7.85 -1.01
CA ALA A 143 -9.68 9.26 -1.33
C ALA A 143 -9.62 9.51 -2.84
N ARG A 144 -8.97 8.61 -3.58
CA ARG A 144 -8.85 8.66 -5.05
C ARG A 144 -10.18 8.47 -5.76
N ALA A 145 -11.11 7.70 -5.19
CA ALA A 145 -12.48 7.58 -5.70
C ALA A 145 -13.33 8.79 -5.34
N PHE A 146 -13.20 9.28 -4.11
CA PHE A 146 -14.01 10.36 -3.57
C PHE A 146 -13.76 11.71 -4.23
N GLY A 147 -12.49 12.09 -4.42
CA GLY A 147 -12.11 13.42 -4.94
C GLY A 147 -12.82 13.80 -6.25
N PRO A 148 -12.70 13.00 -7.32
CA PRO A 148 -13.41 13.26 -8.58
C PRO A 148 -14.93 13.19 -8.43
N ALA A 149 -15.47 12.28 -7.62
CA ALA A 149 -16.91 12.13 -7.42
C ALA A 149 -17.58 13.34 -6.74
N VAL A 150 -16.83 14.11 -5.95
CA VAL A 150 -17.33 15.39 -5.40
C VAL A 150 -17.59 16.43 -6.50
N ILE A 151 -16.89 16.34 -7.63
CA ILE A 151 -16.99 17.28 -8.75
C ILE A 151 -17.96 16.75 -9.80
N GLU A 152 -17.79 15.49 -10.22
CA GLU A 152 -18.57 14.84 -11.28
C GLU A 152 -19.94 14.32 -10.80
N GLY A 153 -20.10 14.14 -9.49
CA GLY A 153 -21.26 13.50 -8.87
C GLY A 153 -21.00 12.04 -8.48
N PHE A 154 -21.83 11.54 -7.56
CA PHE A 154 -21.72 10.18 -7.04
C PHE A 154 -22.61 9.21 -7.81
N SER A 155 -22.05 8.05 -8.18
CA SER A 155 -22.86 6.92 -8.64
C SER A 155 -23.62 6.29 -7.47
N ASP A 156 -24.73 5.63 -7.78
CA ASP A 156 -25.54 4.84 -6.83
C ASP A 156 -24.75 3.68 -6.18
N TYR A 157 -23.70 3.21 -6.85
CA TYR A 157 -22.80 2.16 -6.34
C TYR A 157 -21.51 2.70 -5.72
N HIS A 158 -21.33 4.02 -5.55
CA HIS A 158 -20.07 4.58 -5.10
C HIS A 158 -19.57 4.03 -3.75
N TRP A 159 -20.49 3.53 -2.91
CA TRP A 159 -20.17 2.87 -1.64
C TRP A 159 -19.20 1.70 -1.77
N ILE A 160 -19.09 1.04 -2.95
CA ILE A 160 -18.14 -0.06 -3.16
C ILE A 160 -16.68 0.41 -3.05
N TYR A 161 -16.40 1.68 -3.37
CA TYR A 161 -15.07 2.29 -3.26
C TYR A 161 -14.71 2.73 -1.84
N TRP A 162 -15.64 2.57 -0.91
CA TRP A 162 -15.42 2.74 0.52
C TRP A 162 -15.33 1.36 1.19
N LEU A 163 -16.36 0.54 1.00
CA LEU A 163 -16.42 -0.77 1.63
C LEU A 163 -15.37 -1.73 1.09
N GLY A 164 -15.16 -1.78 -0.23
CA GLY A 164 -14.17 -2.65 -0.87
C GLY A 164 -12.77 -2.41 -0.32
N PRO A 165 -12.22 -1.19 -0.43
CA PRO A 165 -10.91 -0.87 0.12
C PRO A 165 -10.79 -1.11 1.64
N THR A 166 -11.84 -0.83 2.41
CA THR A 166 -11.88 -1.12 3.86
C THR A 166 -11.78 -2.63 4.13
N LEU A 167 -12.56 -3.46 3.43
CA LEU A 167 -12.48 -4.91 3.53
C LEU A 167 -11.11 -5.43 3.08
N GLY A 168 -10.51 -4.80 2.06
CA GLY A 168 -9.17 -5.13 1.61
C GLY A 168 -8.10 -4.86 2.67
N ALA A 169 -8.20 -3.72 3.36
CA ALA A 169 -7.32 -3.39 4.49
C ALA A 169 -7.46 -4.39 5.65
N LEU A 170 -8.69 -4.78 5.98
CA LEU A 170 -8.96 -5.80 7.02
C LEU A 170 -8.40 -7.16 6.62
N LEU A 171 -8.62 -7.60 5.38
CA LEU A 171 -8.10 -8.87 4.86
C LEU A 171 -6.56 -8.90 4.90
N ALA A 172 -5.90 -7.86 4.41
CA ALA A 172 -4.45 -7.75 4.43
C ALA A 172 -3.91 -7.76 5.87
N THR A 173 -4.54 -7.02 6.77
CA THR A 173 -4.15 -6.99 8.18
C THR A 173 -4.29 -8.37 8.84
N ALA A 174 -5.39 -9.07 8.59
CA ALA A 174 -5.61 -10.42 9.10
C ALA A 174 -4.56 -11.40 8.57
N LEU A 175 -4.25 -11.33 7.26
CA LEU A 175 -3.21 -12.16 6.65
C LEU A 175 -1.82 -11.84 7.22
N TYR A 176 -1.50 -10.56 7.40
CA TYR A 176 -0.25 -10.13 8.02
C TYR A 176 -0.11 -10.70 9.45
N TYR A 177 -1.15 -10.60 10.28
CA TYR A 177 -1.13 -11.20 11.62
C TYR A 177 -1.00 -12.73 11.59
N PHE A 178 -1.69 -13.39 10.66
CA PHE A 178 -1.53 -14.83 10.46
C PHE A 178 -0.08 -15.19 10.12
N LEU A 179 0.56 -14.48 9.18
CA LEU A 179 1.97 -14.68 8.81
C LEU A 179 2.90 -14.46 10.01
N LYS A 180 2.65 -13.45 10.84
CA LYS A 180 3.38 -13.20 12.08
C LYS A 180 3.21 -14.34 13.09
N ALA A 181 1.99 -14.85 13.26
CA ALA A 181 1.66 -15.92 14.19
C ALA A 181 2.32 -17.26 13.82
N VAL A 182 2.44 -17.55 12.52
CA VAL A 182 3.17 -18.75 12.03
C VAL A 182 4.67 -18.51 11.90
N HIS A 183 5.18 -17.37 12.38
CA HIS A 183 6.57 -16.98 12.30
C HIS A 183 7.16 -17.17 10.89
N TYR A 184 6.61 -16.46 9.90
CA TYR A 184 6.98 -16.60 8.49
C TYR A 184 8.51 -16.56 8.22
N TRP A 185 9.29 -15.94 9.11
CA TRP A 185 10.76 -15.91 9.03
C TRP A 185 11.44 -17.26 9.27
N TYR A 186 10.79 -18.23 9.92
CA TYR A 186 11.31 -19.60 10.01
C TYR A 186 10.94 -20.46 8.79
N VAL A 187 9.92 -20.08 8.02
CA VAL A 187 9.55 -20.80 6.79
C VAL A 187 10.62 -20.59 5.72
N HIS A 188 11.18 -19.39 5.65
CA HIS A 188 12.34 -19.08 4.79
C HIS A 188 13.65 -19.23 5.57
N GLN A 189 14.02 -20.48 5.91
CA GLN A 189 15.39 -20.78 6.27
C GLN A 189 16.19 -20.90 4.97
N PRO A 190 17.14 -19.99 4.64
CA PRO A 190 18.14 -20.33 3.66
C PRO A 190 18.92 -21.53 4.24
N SER A 191 18.89 -22.67 3.56
CA SER A 191 19.63 -23.90 3.91
C SER A 191 21.17 -23.73 3.89
N PHE A 192 21.67 -22.50 3.95
CA PHE A 192 23.05 -22.10 3.75
C PHE A 192 23.50 -21.10 4.84
N VAL A 193 23.36 -21.48 6.10
CA VAL A 193 24.31 -21.02 7.13
C VAL A 193 25.17 -22.24 7.44
N GLY A 194 26.37 -22.23 6.85
CA GLY A 194 27.31 -23.32 6.86
C GLY A 194 27.57 -23.85 8.27
N LYS A 195 27.61 -25.16 8.39
CA LYS A 195 28.28 -25.85 9.49
C LYS A 195 29.63 -25.19 9.71
N THR A 196 29.84 -24.65 10.91
CA THR A 196 31.14 -24.20 11.39
C THR A 196 32.10 -25.38 11.37
N ILE A 197 32.93 -25.51 10.32
CA ILE A 197 34.15 -26.30 10.40
C ILE A 197 35.27 -25.33 10.75
N THR A 198 35.54 -25.19 12.05
CA THR A 198 36.87 -24.81 12.53
C THR A 198 37.16 -25.55 13.83
N ALA A 199 37.61 -26.79 13.70
CA ALA A 199 38.53 -27.38 14.67
C ALA A 199 39.94 -26.90 14.31
N GLY A 200 40.59 -26.10 15.16
CA GLY A 200 42.00 -25.76 14.98
C GLY A 200 42.51 -24.49 15.64
N ARG A 201 43.08 -24.65 16.84
CA ARG A 201 44.20 -23.91 17.47
C ARG A 201 44.19 -22.36 17.55
N SER A 202 44.14 -21.90 18.81
CA SER A 202 45.05 -20.93 19.46
C SER A 202 45.62 -19.77 18.62
N THR A 203 45.19 -18.54 18.92
CA THR A 203 46.05 -17.47 19.46
C THR A 203 45.22 -16.24 19.84
N ARG A 204 45.54 -15.64 21.00
CA ARG A 204 44.97 -14.40 21.53
C ARG A 204 45.09 -13.27 20.50
N THR A 205 43.95 -12.73 20.05
CA THR A 205 43.90 -11.37 19.50
C THR A 205 42.67 -10.66 20.06
N LYS A 206 42.90 -9.49 20.64
CA LYS A 206 41.94 -8.69 21.41
C LYS A 206 41.02 -7.94 20.43
N THR A 207 39.90 -8.55 20.04
CA THR A 207 38.92 -7.92 19.15
C THR A 207 37.91 -7.10 19.96
N ARG A 208 37.84 -5.82 19.64
CA ARG A 208 36.89 -4.83 20.18
C ARG A 208 35.46 -5.33 19.89
N ARG A 209 34.66 -5.49 20.95
CA ARG A 209 33.24 -5.86 20.89
C ARG A 209 32.50 -4.81 20.05
N ILE A 210 32.12 -5.15 18.81
CA ILE A 210 30.96 -4.55 18.16
C ILE A 210 29.79 -5.26 18.82
N THR A 211 29.13 -4.56 19.72
CA THR A 211 27.92 -5.03 20.41
C THR A 211 26.88 -5.45 19.37
N GLU A 212 26.61 -6.75 19.36
CA GLU A 212 25.32 -7.41 19.16
C GLU A 212 24.25 -6.59 18.42
N MET A 213 24.01 -6.93 17.15
CA MET A 213 22.67 -6.78 16.58
C MET A 213 21.75 -7.71 17.38
N ALA A 214 20.89 -7.11 18.18
CA ALA A 214 19.86 -7.77 18.97
C ALA A 214 19.00 -8.73 18.11
N PRO A 215 18.42 -9.79 18.71
CA PRO A 215 17.33 -10.50 18.08
C PRO A 215 16.18 -9.52 17.82
N CYS A 216 15.73 -9.42 16.58
CA CYS A 216 14.59 -8.57 16.20
C CYS A 216 13.32 -8.99 16.96
N CYS A 217 12.95 -8.14 17.92
CA CYS A 217 11.61 -7.86 18.45
C CYS A 217 10.83 -9.01 19.12
N GLU A 218 10.69 -8.90 20.45
CA GLU A 218 9.46 -9.22 21.19
C GLU A 218 8.38 -8.16 20.93
#